data_AF-A0A0F9FYJ4-F1
#
_entry.id   AF-A0A0F9FYJ4-F1
#
_cell.length_a   1.000
_cell.length_b   1.000
_cell.length_c   1.000
_cell.angle_alpha   90.00
_cell.angle_beta   90.00
_cell.angle_gamma   90.00
#
_symmetry.space_group_name_H-M   'P 1'
#
loop_
_entity.id
_entity.type
_entity.pdbx_description
1 polymer ?
#
loop_
_entity_poly.entity_id
_entity_poly.type
_entity_poly.pdbx_seq_one_letter_code
_entity_poly.pdbx_strand_id
1 'polypeptide(L)'
;MRRRILILSGTLCVLALSGSLCALALVAWDAVDEWYNPTVEQPIQYNHQAHVEKFNIACVQCHTGAESAARATIPNIESCGQVCHRTDMPPVTDSPEEKKLRDYLAEGKQIPWLKVYR
;
A
#
# COMPACT_ATOMS: atom_id res chain seq x y z
N MET A 1 22.48 -41.27 37.58
CA MET A 1 21.25 -40.46 37.41
C MET A 1 21.50 -38.95 37.35
N ARG A 2 22.24 -38.32 38.30
CA ARG A 2 22.48 -36.85 38.33
C ARG A 2 23.06 -36.21 37.06
N ARG A 3 24.02 -36.86 36.38
CA ARG A 3 24.61 -36.36 35.11
C ARG A 3 23.60 -36.24 33.96
N ARG A 4 22.66 -37.19 33.85
CA ARG A 4 21.63 -37.16 32.80
C ARG A 4 20.61 -36.03 33.04
N ILE A 5 20.26 -35.79 34.30
CA ILE A 5 19.35 -34.70 34.70
C ILE A 5 19.96 -33.32 34.40
N LEU A 6 21.26 -33.13 34.69
CA LEU A 6 21.98 -31.87 34.40
C LEU A 6 22.11 -31.60 32.89
N ILE A 7 22.33 -32.64 32.08
CA ILE A 7 22.39 -32.50 30.62
C ILE A 7 21.01 -32.14 30.06
N LEU A 8 19.94 -32.83 30.50
CA LEU A 8 18.56 -32.54 30.10
C LEU A 8 18.14 -31.12 30.48
N SER A 9 18.45 -30.64 31.69
CA SER A 9 18.15 -29.27 32.11
C SER A 9 18.95 -28.23 31.32
N GLY A 10 20.23 -28.52 31.02
CA GLY A 10 21.08 -27.65 30.21
C GLY A 10 20.58 -27.50 28.78
N THR A 11 20.23 -28.61 28.12
CA THR A 11 19.67 -28.60 26.76
C THR A 11 18.32 -27.89 26.71
N LEU A 12 17.46 -28.07 27.72
CA LEU A 12 16.18 -27.37 27.80
C LEU A 12 16.35 -25.85 27.95
N CYS A 13 17.32 -25.40 28.76
CA CYS A 13 17.67 -23.99 28.88
C CYS A 13 18.19 -23.41 27.55
N VAL A 14 19.07 -24.12 26.84
CA VAL A 14 19.62 -23.66 25.56
C VAL A 14 18.51 -23.53 24.51
N LEU A 15 17.61 -24.52 24.42
CA LEU A 15 16.48 -24.49 23.48
C LEU A 15 15.48 -23.35 23.78
N ALA A 16 15.20 -23.11 25.07
CA ALA A 16 14.34 -21.99 25.48
C ALA A 16 14.96 -20.63 25.15
N LEU A 17 16.27 -20.47 25.38
CA LEU A 17 17.00 -19.26 25.04
C LEU A 17 17.07 -19.04 23.52
N SER A 18 17.35 -20.08 22.73
CA SER A 18 17.36 -19.97 21.27
C SER A 18 15.98 -19.65 20.70
N GLY A 19 14.91 -20.27 21.25
CA GLY A 19 13.54 -19.95 20.87
C GLY A 19 13.18 -18.50 21.17
N SER A 20 13.57 -18.00 22.34
CA SER A 20 13.36 -16.60 22.74
C SER A 20 14.13 -15.63 21.85
N LEU A 21 15.38 -15.95 21.49
CA LEU A 21 16.20 -15.13 20.59
C LEU A 21 15.60 -15.05 19.17
N CYS A 22 15.13 -16.19 18.63
CA CYS A 22 14.43 -16.21 17.36
C CYS A 22 13.15 -15.39 17.39
N ALA A 23 12.33 -15.52 18.45
CA ALA A 23 11.11 -14.73 18.59
C ALA A 23 11.40 -13.22 18.63
N LEU A 24 12.43 -12.80 19.37
CA LEU A 24 12.86 -11.40 19.41
C LEU A 24 13.39 -10.91 18.05
N ALA A 25 14.14 -11.75 17.34
CA ALA A 25 14.64 -11.43 16.01
C ALA A 25 13.49 -11.24 15.00
N LEU A 26 12.44 -12.06 15.06
CA LEU A 26 11.26 -11.91 14.21
C LEU A 26 10.50 -10.61 14.52
N VAL A 27 10.24 -10.32 15.81
CA VAL A 27 9.58 -9.06 16.21
C VAL A 27 10.41 -7.84 15.81
N ALA A 28 11.73 -7.92 15.94
CA ALA A 28 12.64 -6.86 15.51
C ALA A 28 12.63 -6.69 13.98
N TRP A 29 12.53 -7.79 13.23
CA TRP A 29 12.41 -7.76 11.77
C TRP A 29 11.14 -7.04 11.33
N ASP A 30 9.98 -7.42 11.87
CA ASP A 30 8.70 -6.78 11.54
C ASP A 30 8.72 -5.28 11.88
N ALA A 31 9.31 -4.91 13.01
CA ALA A 31 9.44 -3.50 13.41
C ALA A 31 10.37 -2.70 12.47
N VAL A 32 11.46 -3.30 12.00
CA VAL A 32 12.37 -2.67 11.04
C VAL A 32 11.72 -2.56 9.66
N ASP A 33 10.97 -3.58 9.25
CA ASP A 33 10.24 -3.57 7.97
C ASP A 33 9.19 -2.47 7.95
N GLU A 34 8.32 -2.35 8.96
CA GLU A 34 7.34 -1.26 9.05
C GLU A 34 8.00 0.13 9.09
N TRP A 35 9.16 0.26 9.75
CA TRP A 35 9.90 1.52 9.77
C TRP A 35 10.41 1.93 8.38
N TYR A 36 10.86 0.97 7.58
CA TYR A 36 11.42 1.23 6.25
C TYR A 36 10.36 1.29 5.16
N ASN A 37 9.28 0.51 5.31
CA ASN A 37 8.18 0.34 4.38
C ASN A 37 6.84 0.66 5.06
N PRO A 38 6.63 1.90 5.56
CA PRO A 38 5.43 2.23 6.30
C PRO A 38 4.19 2.06 5.42
N THR A 39 3.13 1.46 5.96
CA THR A 39 1.86 1.39 5.25
C THR A 39 1.24 2.79 5.20
N VAL A 40 1.09 3.34 3.99
CA VAL A 40 0.49 4.67 3.77
C VAL A 40 -0.96 4.50 3.30
N GLU A 41 -1.89 4.73 4.22
CA GLU A 41 -3.33 4.78 3.91
C GLU A 41 -3.66 5.94 2.98
N GLN A 42 -4.08 5.65 1.75
CA GLN A 42 -4.40 6.66 0.75
C GLN A 42 -5.83 7.20 0.96
N PRO A 43 -6.11 8.47 0.60
CA PRO A 43 -7.46 9.02 0.68
C PRO A 43 -8.49 8.23 -0.14
N ILE A 44 -8.04 7.64 -1.25
CA ILE A 44 -8.76 6.69 -2.09
C ILE A 44 -7.85 5.51 -2.37
N GLN A 45 -8.35 4.29 -2.18
CA GLN A 45 -7.58 3.07 -2.47
C GLN A 45 -7.62 2.77 -3.97
N TYR A 46 -6.83 3.52 -4.75
CA TYR A 46 -6.81 3.44 -6.20
C TYR A 46 -6.28 2.09 -6.70
N ASN A 47 -7.06 1.44 -7.57
CA ASN A 47 -6.76 0.13 -8.11
C ASN A 47 -6.11 0.23 -9.49
N HIS A 48 -4.77 0.28 -9.55
CA HIS A 48 -4.03 0.30 -10.83
C HIS A 48 -4.37 -0.89 -11.73
N GLN A 49 -4.55 -2.08 -11.14
CA GLN A 49 -4.81 -3.31 -11.88
C GLN A 49 -6.11 -3.21 -12.69
N ALA A 50 -7.18 -2.68 -12.09
CA ALA A 50 -8.44 -2.46 -12.78
C ALA A 50 -8.28 -1.52 -13.98
N HIS A 51 -7.50 -0.45 -13.84
CA HIS A 51 -7.32 0.53 -14.91
C HIS A 51 -6.42 0.00 -16.04
N VAL A 52 -5.30 -0.61 -15.68
CA VAL A 52 -4.29 -1.07 -16.65
C VAL A 52 -4.69 -2.40 -17.29
N GLU A 53 -5.03 -3.42 -16.51
CA GLU A 53 -5.25 -4.77 -17.06
C GLU A 53 -6.66 -4.95 -17.62
N LYS A 54 -7.69 -4.45 -16.91
CA LYS A 54 -9.08 -4.64 -17.34
C LYS A 54 -9.51 -3.62 -18.39
N PHE A 55 -9.05 -2.37 -18.28
CA PHE A 55 -9.44 -1.29 -19.19
C PHE A 55 -8.34 -0.86 -20.17
N ASN A 56 -7.16 -1.47 -20.13
CA ASN A 56 -6.03 -1.18 -21.04
C ASN A 56 -5.64 0.30 -21.07
N ILE A 57 -5.74 0.99 -19.93
CA ILE A 57 -5.33 2.39 -19.80
C ILE A 57 -3.81 2.44 -19.68
N ALA A 58 -3.16 3.16 -20.60
CA ALA A 58 -1.71 3.31 -20.60
C ALA A 58 -1.25 4.26 -19.46
N CYS A 59 -0.09 3.98 -18.87
CA CYS A 59 0.44 4.71 -17.71
C CYS A 59 0.51 6.23 -17.94
N VAL A 60 0.90 6.64 -19.16
CA VAL A 60 1.07 8.05 -19.54
C VAL A 60 -0.25 8.81 -19.70
N GLN A 61 -1.38 8.12 -19.77
CA GLN A 61 -2.69 8.79 -19.85
C GLN A 61 -3.02 9.52 -18.55
N CYS A 62 -2.57 8.99 -17.40
CA CYS A 62 -2.69 9.66 -16.11
C CYS A 62 -1.37 10.36 -15.71
N HIS A 63 -0.23 9.77 -16.05
CA HIS A 63 1.10 10.31 -15.73
C HIS A 63 1.72 11.01 -16.95
N THR A 64 1.10 12.10 -17.40
CA THR A 64 1.41 12.82 -18.65
C THR A 64 2.84 13.34 -18.79
N GLY A 65 3.63 13.39 -17.70
CA GLY A 65 5.05 13.76 -17.71
C GLY A 65 6.04 12.59 -17.53
N ALA A 66 5.56 11.34 -17.45
CA ALA A 66 6.41 10.20 -17.06
C ALA A 66 7.57 9.92 -18.03
N GLU A 67 7.38 10.16 -19.33
CA GLU A 67 8.39 9.85 -20.35
C GLU A 67 9.28 11.05 -20.72
N SER A 68 8.84 12.27 -20.44
CA SER A 68 9.44 13.50 -20.98
C SER A 68 9.98 14.45 -19.91
N ALA A 69 9.51 14.34 -18.66
CA ALA A 69 9.93 15.21 -17.57
C ALA A 69 10.84 14.47 -16.57
N ALA A 70 11.58 15.24 -15.78
CA ALA A 70 12.43 14.69 -14.72
C ALA A 70 11.65 13.97 -13.61
N ARG A 71 10.32 14.18 -13.53
CA ARG A 71 9.41 13.51 -12.60
C ARG A 71 8.06 13.29 -13.27
N ALA A 72 7.48 12.11 -13.05
CA ALA A 72 6.11 11.84 -13.43
C ALA A 72 5.14 12.72 -12.64
N THR A 73 4.13 13.26 -13.33
CA THR A 73 3.02 13.99 -12.72
C THR A 73 2.07 13.01 -12.03
N ILE A 74 1.49 13.41 -10.90
CA ILE A 74 0.32 12.72 -10.33
C ILE A 74 -0.92 13.32 -10.99
N PRO A 75 -1.87 12.51 -11.49
CA PRO A 75 -3.04 13.02 -12.18
C PRO A 75 -3.86 13.93 -11.26
N ASN A 76 -4.41 14.99 -11.87
CA ASN A 76 -5.40 15.85 -11.24
C ASN A 76 -6.78 15.16 -11.20
N ILE A 77 -7.69 15.66 -10.36
CA ILE A 77 -9.04 15.09 -10.23
C ILE A 77 -9.82 15.09 -11.56
N GLU A 78 -9.54 16.06 -12.43
CA GLU A 78 -10.17 16.20 -13.74
C GLU A 78 -9.87 14.99 -14.64
N SER A 79 -8.67 14.41 -14.56
CA SER A 79 -8.29 13.22 -15.33
C SER A 79 -9.15 12.00 -14.97
N CYS A 80 -9.63 11.91 -13.74
CA CYS A 80 -10.53 10.84 -13.30
C CYS A 80 -11.96 11.07 -13.83
N GLY A 81 -12.49 12.27 -13.61
CA GLY A 81 -13.89 12.59 -13.84
C GLY A 81 -14.24 12.89 -15.30
N GLN A 82 -13.40 13.60 -16.04
CA GLN A 82 -13.72 14.03 -17.42
C GLN A 82 -13.65 12.88 -18.43
N VAL A 83 -12.85 11.86 -18.13
CA VAL A 83 -12.62 10.72 -19.02
C VAL A 83 -13.66 9.62 -18.78
N CYS A 84 -13.86 9.18 -17.52
CA CYS A 84 -14.69 8.01 -17.20
C CYS A 84 -15.64 8.21 -16.01
N HIS A 85 -15.16 8.74 -14.88
CA HIS A 85 -15.92 8.78 -13.62
C HIS A 85 -16.80 10.03 -13.50
N ARG A 86 -17.50 10.39 -14.58
CA ARG A 86 -18.24 11.63 -14.64
C ARG A 86 -19.38 11.64 -13.62
N THR A 87 -19.53 12.75 -12.88
CA THR A 87 -20.55 12.87 -11.83
C THR A 87 -21.98 12.91 -12.37
N ASP A 88 -22.17 13.25 -13.66
CA ASP A 88 -23.44 13.26 -14.36
C ASP A 88 -23.85 11.88 -14.94
N MET A 89 -22.99 10.87 -14.81
CA MET A 89 -23.23 9.49 -15.26
C MET A 89 -23.41 8.54 -14.05
N PRO A 90 -23.96 7.33 -14.29
CA PRO A 90 -23.93 6.27 -13.28
C PRO A 90 -22.48 5.95 -12.84
N PRO A 91 -22.28 5.52 -11.58
CA PRO A 91 -20.94 5.14 -11.11
C PRO A 91 -20.38 3.99 -11.95
N VAL A 92 -19.05 3.99 -12.17
CA VAL A 92 -18.37 2.95 -12.97
C VAL A 92 -18.29 1.62 -12.21
N THR A 93 -18.37 1.68 -10.88
CA THR A 93 -18.35 0.53 -9.97
C THR A 93 -19.13 0.84 -8.69
N ASP A 94 -19.63 -0.19 -8.02
CA ASP A 94 -20.31 -0.06 -6.73
C ASP A 94 -19.35 0.00 -5.53
N SER A 95 -18.04 0.11 -5.79
CA SER A 95 -17.01 0.21 -4.75
C SER A 95 -17.23 1.45 -3.86
N PRO A 96 -17.00 1.36 -2.53
CA PRO A 96 -17.00 2.54 -1.66
C PRO A 96 -15.96 3.59 -2.10
N GLU A 97 -14.89 3.18 -2.78
CA GLU A 97 -13.86 4.08 -3.31
C GLU A 97 -14.38 4.97 -4.45
N GLU A 98 -15.32 4.46 -5.26
CA GLU A 98 -15.99 5.26 -6.30
C GLU A 98 -16.79 6.41 -5.68
N LYS A 99 -17.47 6.12 -4.57
CA LYS A 99 -18.24 7.14 -3.85
C LYS A 99 -17.31 8.26 -3.38
N LYS A 100 -16.16 7.92 -2.77
CA LYS A 100 -15.17 8.91 -2.34
C LYS A 100 -14.71 9.77 -3.51
N LEU A 101 -14.36 9.15 -4.65
CA LEU A 101 -13.94 9.87 -5.85
C LEU A 101 -15.00 10.85 -6.34
N ARG A 102 -16.27 10.43 -6.38
CA ARG A 102 -17.38 11.28 -6.81
C ARG A 102 -17.65 12.42 -5.84
N ASP A 103 -17.46 12.21 -4.53
CA ASP A 103 -17.54 13.29 -3.54
C ASP A 103 -16.46 14.35 -3.83
N TYR A 104 -15.19 13.96 -4.06
CA TYR A 104 -14.12 14.89 -4.46
C TYR A 104 -14.44 15.64 -5.77
N LEU A 105 -14.96 14.94 -6.78
CA LEU A 105 -15.36 15.54 -8.05
C LEU A 105 -16.50 16.55 -7.90
N ALA A 106 -17.52 16.22 -7.11
CA ALA A 106 -18.67 17.09 -6.85
C ALA A 106 -18.27 18.35 -6.08
N GLU A 107 -17.30 18.22 -5.16
CA GLU A 107 -16.75 19.34 -4.40
C GLU A 107 -15.68 20.13 -5.18
N GLY A 108 -15.24 19.66 -6.34
CA GLY A 108 -14.15 20.25 -7.11
C GLY A 108 -12.81 20.25 -6.37
N LYS A 109 -12.60 19.30 -5.46
CA LYS A 109 -11.39 19.20 -4.62
C LYS A 109 -10.39 18.23 -5.24
N GLN A 110 -9.11 18.59 -5.15
CA GLN A 110 -8.02 17.68 -5.51
C GLN A 110 -7.89 16.59 -4.44
N ILE A 111 -7.49 15.38 -4.86
CA ILE A 111 -7.22 14.27 -3.93
C ILE A 111 -5.86 14.54 -3.27
N PRO A 112 -5.79 14.58 -1.93
CA PRO A 112 -4.53 14.85 -1.22
C PRO A 112 -3.67 13.58 -1.14
N TRP A 113 -3.19 13.10 -2.29
CA TRP A 113 -2.38 11.89 -2.40
C TRP A 113 -1.16 11.92 -1.48
N LEU A 114 -0.95 10.84 -0.73
CA LEU A 114 0.23 10.69 0.10
C LEU A 114 1.34 10.03 -0.72
N LYS A 115 2.54 10.63 -0.69
CA LYS A 115 3.69 10.13 -1.45
C LYS A 115 4.18 8.80 -0.86
N VAL A 116 4.22 7.74 -1.67
CA VAL A 116 4.66 6.40 -1.25
C VAL A 116 6.14 6.13 -1.54
N TYR A 117 6.78 6.89 -2.44
CA TYR A 117 8.19 6.75 -2.81
C TYR A 117 9.00 7.98 -2.39
N ARG A 118 10.27 7.82 -1.97
CA ARG A 118 11.18 8.95 -1.71
C ARG A 118 11.94 9.34 -2.97
#